data_AF-A0A142XVS0-F1
#
_entry.id   AF-A0A142XVS0-F1
#
_cell.length_a   1.000
_cell.length_b   1.000
_cell.length_c   1.000
_cell.angle_alpha   90.00
_cell.angle_beta   90.00
_cell.angle_gamma   90.00
#
_symmetry.space_group_name_H-M   'P 1'
#
loop_
_entity.id
_entity.type
_entity.pdbx_description
1 polymer ?
#
loop_
_entity_poly.entity_id
_entity_poly.type
_entity_poly.pdbx_seq_one_letter_code
_entity_poly.pdbx_strand_id
1 'polypeptide(L)'
;MKRFDDDPCESQEHVPPTDRNSSMLCHSSDGDPNEGDCFRINIKGSHRDNRAAVVQNKSMHLLSCAMLPRRRFLAQSVWGVAGAVWMTETMGGVGGSVLWGAQAPSSESEPASFQTQFPAMGSLLRILWEDSGPTRAEAAERAKGVDREGRALAEYWNGLLSDYDDESEASRLSAAADDLQWHPVSEDLGRVLREADRWYRLSEGAFDASLGAMTRLRRKRKLPASTDWERAKESIGWEWVDWDGDRGRLRFKRPGIRFDFGAIGKGWVADRIFDLLTGKDLDRCLINFAGNMRIGNPPSNATGWPVSIDACSRGGATEEPVELVRLSLSQCGISTSGDRWQRLPDARSQSRSETSSHILDPRLGLGLDAPQSITILAPDATSADAASTATGVQIHRNASHWLERLSESSPDYRWIIQILRANEIHLMQNSGE
;
A
#
# COMPACT_ATOMS: atom_id res chain seq x y z
N MET A 1 -46.74 -53.94 10.26
CA MET A 1 -47.20 -55.33 10.00
C MET A 1 -46.60 -55.72 8.65
N LYS A 2 -45.51 -56.49 8.50
CA LYS A 2 -44.81 -57.48 9.34
C LYS A 2 -43.30 -57.16 9.47
N ARG A 3 -42.72 -57.64 10.56
CA ARG A 3 -41.29 -57.69 10.96
C ARG A 3 -40.56 -58.91 10.36
N PHE A 4 -39.23 -58.88 10.35
CA PHE A 4 -38.25 -59.73 11.09
C PHE A 4 -36.85 -59.25 10.63
N ASP A 5 -36.05 -58.55 11.45
CA ASP A 5 -35.02 -59.03 12.44
C ASP A 5 -33.78 -59.60 11.69
N ASP A 6 -32.50 -59.32 11.99
CA ASP A 6 -31.76 -59.10 13.25
C ASP A 6 -30.42 -58.32 13.01
N ASP A 7 -29.91 -57.69 14.06
CA ASP A 7 -28.54 -57.16 14.27
C ASP A 7 -27.69 -58.24 15.02
N PRO A 8 -26.33 -58.27 14.98
CA PRO A 8 -25.60 -57.53 16.03
C PRO A 8 -24.14 -57.04 15.73
N CYS A 9 -23.76 -56.09 16.58
CA CYS A 9 -22.48 -55.46 16.97
C CYS A 9 -21.09 -56.11 16.74
N GLU A 10 -20.14 -55.18 16.51
CA GLU A 10 -18.76 -55.03 17.03
C GLU A 10 -17.55 -55.82 16.46
N SER A 11 -16.65 -55.06 15.80
CA SER A 11 -15.22 -54.99 16.19
C SER A 11 -14.55 -53.71 15.67
N GLN A 12 -13.85 -53.01 16.55
CA GLN A 12 -13.05 -51.80 16.30
C GLN A 12 -11.82 -52.07 15.42
N GLU A 13 -11.50 -51.19 14.47
CA GLU A 13 -10.10 -50.87 14.11
C GLU A 13 -9.95 -49.38 13.76
N HIS A 14 -9.00 -48.73 14.44
CA HIS A 14 -8.47 -47.40 14.18
C HIS A 14 -7.65 -47.38 12.88
N VAL A 15 -7.93 -46.46 11.96
CA VAL A 15 -7.02 -46.09 10.85
C VAL A 15 -7.03 -44.56 10.69
N PRO A 16 -5.86 -43.89 10.66
CA PRO A 16 -5.72 -42.43 10.75
C PRO A 16 -6.10 -41.69 9.45
N PRO A 17 -6.32 -40.36 9.49
CA PRO A 17 -6.59 -39.57 8.29
C PRO A 17 -5.36 -39.59 7.38
N THR A 18 -5.57 -40.02 6.15
CA THR A 18 -4.56 -39.98 5.09
C THR A 18 -4.32 -38.54 4.65
N ASP A 19 -3.09 -38.09 4.84
CA ASP A 19 -2.52 -36.89 4.24
C ASP A 19 -2.73 -36.91 2.72
N ARG A 20 -3.66 -36.09 2.23
CA ARG A 20 -3.63 -35.65 0.83
C ARG A 20 -2.59 -34.55 0.71
N ASN A 21 -1.33 -34.97 0.58
CA ASN A 21 -0.27 -34.14 0.01
C ASN A 21 -0.73 -33.68 -1.38
N SER A 22 -1.14 -32.41 -1.46
CA SER A 22 -1.33 -31.71 -2.73
C SER A 22 0.03 -31.20 -3.17
N SER A 23 0.87 -32.09 -3.69
CA SER A 23 2.06 -31.72 -4.45
C SER A 23 1.61 -31.24 -5.83
N MET A 24 1.51 -29.93 -6.02
CA MET A 24 1.43 -29.32 -7.35
C MET A 24 2.07 -27.92 -7.30
N LEU A 25 3.32 -27.84 -7.74
CA LEU A 25 3.84 -26.96 -8.79
C LEU A 25 5.36 -27.18 -8.85
N CYS A 26 5.91 -27.09 -10.06
CA CYS A 26 7.25 -27.52 -10.49
C CYS A 26 7.36 -29.01 -10.82
N HIS A 27 6.87 -29.39 -11.99
CA HIS A 27 7.53 -30.44 -12.75
C HIS A 27 8.87 -29.88 -13.21
N SER A 28 9.97 -30.47 -12.72
CA SER A 28 11.29 -30.27 -13.30
C SER A 28 11.35 -31.03 -14.63
N SER A 29 11.32 -30.31 -15.75
CA SER A 29 11.78 -30.82 -17.04
C SER A 29 12.64 -29.76 -17.70
N ASP A 30 13.93 -30.07 -17.77
CA ASP A 30 14.95 -29.56 -18.68
C ASP A 30 14.72 -28.19 -19.34
N GLY A 31 15.35 -27.17 -18.75
CA GLY A 31 16.04 -26.08 -19.45
C GLY A 31 15.23 -25.15 -20.35
N ASP A 32 14.64 -24.11 -19.76
CA ASP A 32 14.28 -22.87 -20.46
C ASP A 32 14.88 -21.67 -19.68
N PRO A 33 15.75 -20.83 -20.27
CA PRO A 33 16.42 -19.73 -19.57
C PRO A 33 15.53 -18.51 -19.25
N ASN A 34 14.20 -18.60 -19.37
CA ASN A 34 13.26 -17.49 -19.13
C ASN A 34 12.36 -17.62 -17.87
N GLU A 35 12.55 -18.63 -17.01
CA GLU A 35 11.82 -18.67 -15.73
C GLU A 35 12.44 -17.69 -14.71
N GLY A 36 11.65 -16.71 -14.25
CA GLY A 36 12.06 -15.73 -13.25
C GLY A 36 12.44 -16.36 -11.90
N ASP A 37 13.48 -15.81 -11.26
CA ASP A 37 14.02 -16.31 -9.99
C ASP A 37 13.00 -16.23 -8.83
N CYS A 38 12.58 -17.38 -8.31
CA CYS A 38 11.76 -17.47 -7.10
C CYS A 38 12.67 -17.71 -5.88
N PHE A 39 12.77 -16.74 -4.97
CA PHE A 39 13.58 -16.87 -3.76
C PHE A 39 12.72 -17.32 -2.56
N ARG A 40 13.03 -18.48 -1.99
CA ARG A 40 12.37 -19.02 -0.79
C ARG A 40 13.17 -18.69 0.46
N ILE A 41 12.64 -17.83 1.33
CA ILE A 41 13.25 -17.52 2.65
C ILE A 41 12.48 -18.27 3.73
N ASN A 42 13.15 -19.17 4.45
CA ASN A 42 12.56 -19.96 5.52
C ASN A 42 12.94 -19.36 6.88
N ILE A 43 12.01 -18.64 7.53
CA ILE A 43 12.25 -18.03 8.84
C ILE A 43 12.02 -19.09 9.92
N LYS A 44 13.09 -19.76 10.36
CA LYS A 44 13.03 -20.61 11.55
C LYS A 44 12.90 -19.73 12.79
N GLY A 45 11.75 -19.81 13.45
CA GLY A 45 11.55 -19.22 14.77
C GLY A 45 12.39 -19.94 15.82
N SER A 46 13.33 -19.21 16.45
CA SER A 46 13.73 -19.48 17.82
C SER A 46 13.96 -18.15 18.52
N HIS A 47 13.23 -17.95 19.63
CA HIS A 47 13.46 -16.87 20.56
C HIS A 47 14.93 -16.71 20.90
N ARG A 48 15.40 -15.45 20.89
CA ARG A 48 16.75 -14.97 21.24
C ARG A 48 17.85 -15.30 20.21
N ASP A 49 17.95 -14.48 19.17
CA ASP A 49 19.18 -13.70 18.90
C ASP A 49 18.98 -12.83 17.64
N ASN A 50 19.03 -11.50 17.84
CA ASN A 50 19.02 -10.51 16.76
C ASN A 50 20.37 -10.55 16.02
N ARG A 51 20.42 -11.22 14.86
CA ARG A 51 21.43 -10.93 13.82
C ARG A 51 20.80 -11.03 12.43
N ALA A 52 20.90 -9.94 11.70
CA ALA A 52 20.56 -9.83 10.28
C ALA A 52 21.24 -10.95 9.47
N ALA A 53 20.47 -11.60 8.60
CA ALA A 53 21.02 -12.46 7.57
C ALA A 53 21.68 -11.59 6.50
N VAL A 54 23.01 -11.59 6.46
CA VAL A 54 23.80 -10.93 5.41
C VAL A 54 23.91 -11.90 4.24
N VAL A 55 23.40 -11.51 3.07
CA VAL A 55 23.66 -12.19 1.80
C VAL A 55 25.10 -11.88 1.40
N GLN A 56 26.03 -12.81 1.64
CA GLN A 56 27.42 -12.68 1.18
C GLN A 56 27.58 -13.25 -0.23
N ASN A 57 27.89 -12.36 -1.16
CA ASN A 57 28.32 -12.67 -2.51
C ASN A 57 29.72 -13.35 -2.45
N LYS A 58 29.86 -14.59 -2.93
CA LYS A 58 31.15 -15.31 -2.93
C LYS A 58 31.89 -15.04 -4.23
N SER A 59 32.91 -14.18 -4.17
CA SER A 59 34.02 -14.18 -5.11
C SER A 59 35.30 -13.72 -4.42
N MET A 60 36.32 -14.59 -4.51
CA MET A 60 37.76 -14.36 -4.38
C MET A 60 38.46 -14.21 -3.00
N HIS A 61 39.46 -15.09 -2.87
CA HIS A 61 40.76 -15.05 -2.20
C HIS A 61 40.90 -15.05 -0.67
N LEU A 62 41.33 -16.22 -0.18
CA LEU A 62 41.95 -16.50 1.11
C LEU A 62 43.21 -15.65 1.32
N LEU A 63 43.25 -14.86 2.40
CA LEU A 63 44.46 -14.52 3.13
C LEU A 63 44.14 -14.47 4.63
N SER A 64 44.93 -15.22 5.39
CA SER A 64 44.87 -15.47 6.84
C SER A 64 45.21 -14.21 7.65
N CYS A 65 44.54 -13.98 8.80
CA CYS A 65 45.20 -13.44 10.00
C CYS A 65 44.36 -13.53 11.29
N ALA A 66 44.95 -14.23 12.26
CA ALA A 66 44.96 -14.13 13.73
C ALA A 66 43.78 -13.53 14.56
N MET A 67 43.38 -14.33 15.56
CA MET A 67 42.57 -13.98 16.74
C MET A 67 43.28 -13.03 17.72
N LEU A 68 42.51 -12.26 18.52
CA LEU A 68 42.56 -12.14 20.00
C LEU A 68 41.50 -11.09 20.51
N PRO A 69 41.10 -11.07 21.80
CA PRO A 69 39.70 -10.94 22.20
C PRO A 69 39.30 -9.64 22.94
N ARG A 70 37.97 -9.53 23.08
CA ARG A 70 37.15 -8.53 23.79
C ARG A 70 37.51 -8.32 25.27
N ARG A 71 37.43 -7.07 25.73
CA ARG A 71 37.10 -6.74 27.14
C ARG A 71 35.90 -5.79 27.21
N ARG A 72 34.94 -6.18 28.07
CA ARG A 72 33.76 -5.43 28.52
C ARG A 72 34.18 -4.44 29.62
N PHE A 73 33.50 -3.31 29.75
CA PHE A 73 33.14 -2.74 31.05
C PHE A 73 31.84 -1.92 30.98
N LEU A 74 30.96 -2.18 31.95
CA LEU A 74 29.68 -1.52 32.28
C LEU A 74 29.95 -0.17 32.98
N ALA A 75 29.23 0.89 32.59
CA ALA A 75 28.08 1.51 33.29
C ALA A 75 28.40 2.22 34.62
N GLN A 76 28.11 3.52 34.71
CA GLN A 76 26.99 4.09 35.47
C GLN A 76 27.04 5.63 35.50
N SER A 77 25.84 6.19 35.43
CA SER A 77 25.40 7.60 35.49
C SER A 77 25.48 8.24 36.88
N VAL A 78 25.40 9.59 36.95
CA VAL A 78 24.57 10.39 37.91
C VAL A 78 24.82 11.93 37.77
N TRP A 79 23.71 12.69 37.61
CA TRP A 79 23.32 14.05 38.09
C TRP A 79 24.32 15.24 38.02
N GLY A 80 23.97 16.52 37.80
CA GLY A 80 22.70 17.26 37.69
C GLY A 80 22.96 18.79 37.75
N VAL A 81 22.21 19.54 36.92
CA VAL A 81 21.58 20.88 37.08
C VAL A 81 22.23 22.07 37.85
N ALA A 82 22.18 23.22 37.16
CA ALA A 82 21.96 24.63 37.58
C ALA A 82 23.13 25.56 37.97
N GLY A 83 23.08 26.76 37.36
CA GLY A 83 23.74 27.97 37.85
C GLY A 83 23.62 29.14 36.85
N ALA A 84 22.62 30.00 37.01
CA ALA A 84 22.55 31.33 36.39
C ALA A 84 22.94 32.38 37.44
N VAL A 85 23.85 33.31 37.11
CA VAL A 85 24.12 34.53 37.91
C VAL A 85 24.49 35.69 36.97
N TRP A 86 24.12 36.88 37.43
CA TRP A 86 23.89 38.17 36.78
C TRP A 86 25.11 38.98 36.30
N MET A 87 24.80 39.93 35.41
CA MET A 87 25.57 41.12 35.02
C MET A 87 25.96 42.03 36.19
N THR A 88 27.19 42.55 36.15
CA THR A 88 27.50 43.95 36.47
C THR A 88 28.65 44.46 35.61
N GLU A 89 28.47 45.66 35.06
CA GLU A 89 29.43 46.43 34.27
C GLU A 89 30.71 46.78 35.05
N THR A 90 31.85 46.75 34.37
CA THR A 90 32.99 47.63 34.66
C THR A 90 33.65 48.06 33.34
N MET A 91 33.85 49.38 33.21
CA MET A 91 34.46 50.03 32.07
C MET A 91 35.98 49.78 31.99
N GLY A 92 36.50 49.79 30.76
CA GLY A 92 37.78 50.41 30.43
C GLY A 92 38.87 49.49 29.89
N GLY A 93 39.34 49.78 28.67
CA GLY A 93 40.72 49.46 28.29
C GLY A 93 40.93 48.79 26.93
N VAL A 94 40.96 49.61 25.87
CA VAL A 94 41.93 49.62 24.75
C VAL A 94 42.56 48.29 24.32
N GLY A 95 42.33 47.88 23.07
CA GLY A 95 43.24 46.97 22.38
C GLY A 95 42.73 46.36 21.07
N GLY A 96 43.12 46.94 19.94
CA GLY A 96 43.34 46.24 18.68
C GLY A 96 42.14 45.52 18.02
N SER A 97 41.35 46.24 17.24
CA SER A 97 40.48 45.61 16.23
C SER A 97 41.34 45.13 15.06
N VAL A 98 41.83 43.90 15.15
CA VAL A 98 42.11 43.09 13.96
C VAL A 98 40.75 42.90 13.28
N LEU A 99 40.57 43.54 12.12
CA LEU A 99 39.46 43.26 11.22
C LEU A 99 39.61 41.81 10.73
N TRP A 100 39.08 40.87 11.50
CA TRP A 100 38.64 39.61 10.94
C TRP A 100 37.54 39.97 9.95
N GLY A 101 37.87 39.86 8.67
CA GLY A 101 36.86 39.77 7.63
C GLY A 101 35.93 38.64 8.03
N ALA A 102 34.79 39.00 8.61
CA ALA A 102 33.63 38.14 8.58
C ALA A 102 33.32 37.99 7.09
N GLN A 103 33.86 36.92 6.50
CA GLN A 103 33.18 36.29 5.39
C GLN A 103 31.75 36.08 5.91
N ALA A 104 30.84 36.93 5.42
CA ALA A 104 29.43 36.64 5.48
C ALA A 104 29.31 35.18 5.04
N PRO A 105 28.60 34.31 5.80
CA PRO A 105 28.37 32.97 5.33
C PRO A 105 27.77 33.12 3.93
N SER A 106 28.50 32.63 2.93
CA SER A 106 28.04 32.50 1.57
C SER A 106 26.78 31.65 1.64
N SER A 107 25.61 32.29 1.75
CA SER A 107 24.32 31.61 1.76
C SER A 107 23.97 31.30 0.31
N GLU A 108 24.79 30.47 -0.31
CA GLU A 108 24.51 29.89 -1.62
C GLU A 108 23.57 28.71 -1.39
N SER A 109 22.29 28.97 -1.64
CA SER A 109 21.30 28.05 -2.22
C SER A 109 21.47 26.54 -1.98
N GLU A 110 21.68 26.09 -0.73
CA GLU A 110 21.53 24.67 -0.42
C GLU A 110 20.05 24.30 -0.53
N PRO A 111 19.70 23.21 -1.25
CA PRO A 111 18.32 22.76 -1.35
C PRO A 111 17.75 22.50 0.04
N ALA A 112 16.63 23.14 0.36
CA ALA A 112 15.99 22.95 1.64
C ALA A 112 14.98 21.79 1.54
N SER A 113 15.10 20.79 2.41
CA SER A 113 14.11 19.73 2.53
C SER A 113 12.96 20.14 3.43
N PHE A 114 11.74 19.88 2.99
CA PHE A 114 10.51 20.19 3.69
C PHE A 114 9.62 18.95 3.79
N GLN A 115 8.74 18.98 4.79
CA GLN A 115 7.69 17.98 4.93
C GLN A 115 6.40 18.64 5.45
N THR A 116 5.27 18.10 5.02
CA THR A 116 3.98 18.31 5.69
C THR A 116 3.20 17.00 5.77
N GLN A 117 2.28 16.93 6.73
CA GLN A 117 1.37 15.80 6.85
C GLN A 117 0.01 16.24 7.39
N PHE A 118 -1.04 15.59 6.91
CA PHE A 118 -2.40 15.89 7.30
C PHE A 118 -3.37 14.73 7.09
N PRO A 119 -4.46 14.66 7.87
CA PRO A 119 -5.51 13.69 7.63
C PRO A 119 -6.26 14.02 6.34
N ALA A 120 -6.56 13.00 5.53
CA ALA A 120 -7.38 13.07 4.33
C ALA A 120 -8.01 11.70 4.04
N MET A 121 -9.25 11.65 3.55
CA MET A 121 -9.97 10.42 3.17
C MET A 121 -9.84 9.27 4.21
N GLY A 122 -9.95 9.60 5.51
CA GLY A 122 -9.86 8.62 6.59
C GLY A 122 -8.45 8.06 6.89
N SER A 123 -7.39 8.64 6.33
CA SER A 123 -6.00 8.24 6.58
C SER A 123 -5.05 9.44 6.65
N LEU A 124 -3.75 9.19 6.79
CA LEU A 124 -2.70 10.21 6.83
C LEU A 124 -2.04 10.35 5.44
N LEU A 125 -1.98 11.58 4.95
CA LEU A 125 -1.24 11.97 3.77
C LEU A 125 0.02 12.72 4.20
N ARG A 126 1.17 12.33 3.66
CA ARG A 126 2.47 12.99 3.89
C ARG A 126 3.06 13.41 2.55
N ILE A 127 3.63 14.62 2.52
CA ILE A 127 4.36 15.16 1.38
C ILE A 127 5.76 15.50 1.88
N LEU A 128 6.78 14.98 1.21
CA LEU A 128 8.18 15.37 1.38
C LEU A 128 8.64 16.00 0.07
N TRP A 129 9.41 17.07 0.12
CA TRP A 129 10.00 17.64 -1.09
C TRP A 129 11.27 18.40 -0.77
N GLU A 130 12.09 18.57 -1.81
CA GLU A 130 13.24 19.44 -1.78
C GLU A 130 12.93 20.68 -2.62
N ASP A 131 13.23 21.86 -2.09
CA ASP A 131 13.06 23.13 -2.78
C ASP A 131 14.41 23.85 -2.91
N SER A 132 14.81 24.08 -4.15
CA SER A 132 16.04 24.78 -4.55
C SER A 132 15.82 26.28 -4.78
N GLY A 133 14.75 26.85 -4.22
CA GLY A 133 14.36 28.24 -4.44
C GLY A 133 15.50 29.25 -4.22
N PRO A 134 15.39 30.47 -4.80
CA PRO A 134 16.49 31.43 -4.83
C PRO A 134 16.97 31.81 -3.43
N THR A 135 16.04 31.87 -2.46
CA THR A 135 16.32 32.10 -1.05
C THR A 135 15.56 31.12 -0.14
N ARG A 136 16.11 30.88 1.06
CA ARG A 136 15.45 30.06 2.09
C ARG A 136 14.09 30.62 2.55
N ALA A 137 13.92 31.94 2.51
CA ALA A 137 12.67 32.59 2.88
C ALA A 137 11.57 32.31 1.85
N GLU A 138 11.89 32.37 0.56
CA GLU A 138 10.95 32.04 -0.52
C GLU A 138 10.57 30.56 -0.49
N ALA A 139 11.54 29.67 -0.26
CA ALA A 139 11.28 28.24 -0.08
C ALA A 139 10.33 27.97 1.12
N ALA A 140 10.51 28.68 2.23
CA ALA A 140 9.62 28.57 3.40
C ALA A 140 8.20 29.11 3.14
N GLU A 141 8.02 30.16 2.34
CA GLU A 141 6.70 30.64 1.95
C GLU A 141 6.01 29.66 0.97
N ARG A 142 6.73 29.12 -0.01
CA ARG A 142 6.22 28.07 -0.91
C ARG A 142 5.79 26.84 -0.13
N ALA A 143 6.51 26.49 0.94
CA ALA A 143 6.15 25.37 1.80
C ALA A 143 4.77 25.51 2.47
N LYS A 144 4.39 26.72 2.88
CA LYS A 144 3.04 27.00 3.40
C LYS A 144 1.98 26.83 2.31
N GLY A 145 2.31 27.22 1.07
CA GLY A 145 1.46 27.02 -0.10
C GLY A 145 1.19 25.53 -0.38
N VAL A 146 2.24 24.70 -0.32
CA VAL A 146 2.14 23.24 -0.53
C VAL A 146 1.17 22.57 0.45
N ASP A 147 1.24 22.89 1.76
CA ASP A 147 0.31 22.32 2.74
C ASP A 147 -1.14 22.74 2.45
N ARG A 148 -1.38 24.04 2.25
CA ARG A 148 -2.73 24.57 2.00
C ARG A 148 -3.35 23.99 0.73
N GLU A 149 -2.61 23.98 -0.37
CA GLU A 149 -3.10 23.53 -1.67
C GLU A 149 -3.23 22.00 -1.72
N GLY A 150 -2.29 21.27 -1.10
CA GLY A 150 -2.39 19.82 -0.96
C GLY A 150 -3.63 19.38 -0.17
N ARG A 151 -3.95 20.07 0.94
CA ARG A 151 -5.19 19.84 1.70
C ARG A 151 -6.43 20.13 0.88
N ALA A 152 -6.46 21.29 0.21
CA ALA A 152 -7.60 21.69 -0.61
C ALA A 152 -7.85 20.69 -1.75
N LEU A 153 -6.78 20.19 -2.38
CA LEU A 153 -6.88 19.19 -3.45
C LEU A 153 -7.35 17.83 -2.92
N ALA A 154 -6.85 17.39 -1.77
CA ALA A 154 -7.31 16.15 -1.14
C ALA A 154 -8.79 16.22 -0.72
N GLU A 155 -9.23 17.37 -0.18
CA GLU A 155 -10.63 17.61 0.18
C GLU A 155 -11.54 17.65 -1.04
N TYR A 156 -11.09 18.29 -2.13
CA TYR A 156 -11.80 18.30 -3.40
C TYR A 156 -12.06 16.87 -3.90
N TRP A 157 -11.01 16.06 -4.04
CA TRP A 157 -11.17 14.66 -4.49
C TRP A 157 -11.96 13.80 -3.50
N ASN A 158 -11.89 14.08 -2.20
CA ASN A 158 -12.76 13.41 -1.23
C ASN A 158 -14.24 13.69 -1.52
N GLY A 159 -14.60 14.95 -1.83
CA GLY A 159 -15.95 15.33 -2.24
C GLY A 159 -16.42 14.73 -3.57
N LEU A 160 -15.52 14.18 -4.39
CA LEU A 160 -15.88 13.46 -5.61
C LEU A 160 -15.98 11.94 -5.36
N LEU A 161 -15.04 11.36 -4.62
CA LEU A 161 -14.78 9.92 -4.61
C LEU A 161 -15.26 9.19 -3.35
N SER A 162 -15.55 9.92 -2.26
CA SER A 162 -15.84 9.30 -0.97
C SER A 162 -17.12 8.46 -1.03
N ASP A 163 -17.02 7.19 -0.66
CA ASP A 163 -18.18 6.33 -0.48
C ASP A 163 -18.71 6.33 0.98
N TYR A 164 -18.10 7.14 1.85
CA TYR A 164 -18.54 7.42 3.23
C TYR A 164 -19.37 8.70 3.33
N ASP A 165 -19.26 9.58 2.34
CA ASP A 165 -19.98 10.85 2.27
C ASP A 165 -21.15 10.69 1.27
N ASP A 166 -22.38 10.84 1.75
CA ASP A 166 -23.57 10.79 0.91
C ASP A 166 -23.66 12.01 -0.02
N GLU A 167 -22.96 13.09 0.31
CA GLU A 167 -22.82 14.30 -0.52
C GLU A 167 -21.61 14.24 -1.47
N SER A 168 -20.91 13.12 -1.56
CA SER A 168 -19.91 12.99 -2.63
C SER A 168 -20.58 12.87 -4.00
N GLU A 169 -19.89 13.29 -5.06
CA GLU A 169 -20.39 13.10 -6.42
C GLU A 169 -20.66 11.61 -6.72
N ALA A 170 -19.74 10.71 -6.33
CA ALA A 170 -19.90 9.27 -6.50
C ALA A 170 -21.17 8.71 -5.81
N SER A 171 -21.43 9.13 -4.57
CA SER A 171 -22.61 8.71 -3.81
C SER A 171 -23.91 9.24 -4.44
N ARG A 172 -23.95 10.54 -4.78
CA ARG A 172 -25.12 11.15 -5.42
C ARG A 172 -25.39 10.55 -6.80
N LEU A 173 -24.35 10.36 -7.62
CA LEU A 173 -24.47 9.73 -8.94
C LEU A 173 -25.02 8.31 -8.80
N SER A 174 -24.48 7.52 -7.86
CA SER A 174 -24.94 6.15 -7.65
C SER A 174 -26.41 6.11 -7.17
N ALA A 175 -26.82 7.04 -6.32
CA ALA A 175 -28.21 7.13 -5.86
C ALA A 175 -29.16 7.60 -6.97
N ALA A 176 -28.75 8.57 -7.78
CA ALA A 176 -29.54 9.08 -8.89
C ALA A 176 -29.75 8.01 -9.98
N ALA A 177 -28.68 7.26 -10.32
CA ALA A 177 -28.71 6.24 -11.36
C ALA A 177 -29.49 4.95 -10.99
N ASP A 178 -30.05 4.86 -9.77
CA ASP A 178 -30.99 3.79 -9.40
C ASP A 178 -32.29 3.82 -10.23
N ASP A 179 -32.63 4.95 -10.87
CA ASP A 179 -33.75 5.08 -11.80
C ASP A 179 -33.48 4.47 -13.19
N LEU A 180 -32.29 3.93 -13.40
CA LEU A 180 -31.81 3.31 -14.64
C LEU A 180 -31.85 4.28 -15.84
N GLN A 181 -31.72 5.59 -15.60
CA GLN A 181 -31.58 6.62 -16.63
C GLN A 181 -30.14 7.09 -16.76
N TRP A 182 -29.87 7.86 -17.82
CA TRP A 182 -28.58 8.50 -18.02
C TRP A 182 -28.47 9.75 -17.16
N HIS A 183 -27.41 9.82 -16.36
CA HIS A 183 -27.08 10.96 -15.51
C HIS A 183 -25.76 11.58 -15.94
N PRO A 184 -25.62 12.92 -15.88
CA PRO A 184 -24.36 13.57 -16.18
C PRO A 184 -23.30 13.21 -15.13
N VAL A 185 -22.05 13.17 -15.57
CA VAL A 185 -20.87 12.93 -14.74
C VAL A 185 -19.92 14.10 -14.94
N SER A 186 -19.33 14.63 -13.87
CA SER A 186 -18.30 15.65 -13.98
C SER A 186 -17.10 15.13 -14.78
N GLU A 187 -16.34 16.04 -15.37
CA GLU A 187 -15.14 15.66 -16.12
C GLU A 187 -14.15 14.90 -15.23
N ASP A 188 -13.97 15.36 -13.99
CA ASP A 188 -13.02 14.79 -13.05
C ASP A 188 -13.44 13.41 -12.54
N LEU A 189 -14.71 13.21 -12.18
CA LEU A 189 -15.20 11.87 -11.86
C LEU A 189 -15.12 10.95 -13.09
N GLY A 190 -15.42 11.49 -14.28
CA GLY A 190 -15.29 10.77 -15.55
C GLY A 190 -13.87 10.29 -15.84
N ARG A 191 -12.83 11.03 -15.41
CA ARG A 191 -11.43 10.61 -15.51
C ARG A 191 -11.16 9.39 -14.62
N VAL A 192 -11.67 9.37 -13.40
CA VAL A 192 -11.52 8.24 -12.47
C VAL A 192 -12.32 7.02 -12.95
N LEU A 193 -13.53 7.22 -13.45
CA LEU A 193 -14.36 6.14 -14.01
C LEU A 193 -13.71 5.47 -15.23
N ARG A 194 -13.07 6.25 -16.12
CA ARG A 194 -12.31 5.69 -17.23
C ARG A 194 -11.18 4.79 -16.75
N GLU A 195 -10.47 5.21 -15.71
CA GLU A 195 -9.37 4.40 -15.17
C GLU A 195 -9.88 3.16 -14.42
N ALA A 196 -11.01 3.28 -13.71
CA ALA A 196 -11.69 2.13 -13.11
C ALA A 196 -12.15 1.11 -14.17
N ASP A 197 -12.71 1.57 -15.30
CA ASP A 197 -13.09 0.72 -16.43
C ASP A 197 -11.87 0.03 -17.07
N ARG A 198 -10.76 0.77 -17.26
CA ARG A 198 -9.49 0.22 -17.73
C ARG A 198 -9.01 -0.91 -16.84
N TRP A 199 -8.96 -0.70 -15.53
CA TRP A 199 -8.52 -1.72 -14.56
C TRP A 199 -9.48 -2.89 -14.44
N TYR A 200 -10.79 -2.66 -14.48
CA TYR A 200 -11.76 -3.75 -14.51
C TYR A 200 -11.52 -4.68 -15.71
N ARG A 201 -11.33 -4.12 -16.92
CA ARG A 201 -11.04 -4.91 -18.12
C ARG A 201 -9.69 -5.61 -18.05
N LEU A 202 -8.63 -4.86 -17.73
CA LEU A 202 -7.27 -5.38 -17.68
C LEU A 202 -7.16 -6.54 -16.67
N SER A 203 -7.83 -6.40 -15.53
CA SER A 203 -7.81 -7.39 -14.45
C SER A 203 -8.86 -8.50 -14.56
N GLU A 204 -9.64 -8.55 -15.64
CA GLU A 204 -10.73 -9.51 -15.83
C GLU A 204 -11.70 -9.52 -14.63
N GLY A 205 -12.08 -8.32 -14.18
CA GLY A 205 -12.99 -8.10 -13.06
C GLY A 205 -12.42 -8.48 -11.69
N ALA A 206 -11.10 -8.55 -11.54
CA ALA A 206 -10.47 -8.69 -10.22
C ALA A 206 -10.43 -7.35 -9.47
N PHE A 207 -10.24 -6.25 -10.19
CA PHE A 207 -10.59 -4.90 -9.75
C PHE A 207 -12.02 -4.59 -10.19
N ASP A 208 -12.86 -4.08 -9.28
CA ASP A 208 -14.21 -3.64 -9.61
C ASP A 208 -14.63 -2.49 -8.66
N ALA A 209 -14.84 -1.30 -9.21
CA ALA A 209 -15.26 -0.14 -8.43
C ALA A 209 -16.77 -0.12 -8.12
N SER A 210 -17.56 -1.11 -8.57
CA SER A 210 -19.00 -1.24 -8.27
C SER A 210 -19.29 -2.01 -6.96
N LEU A 211 -18.25 -2.39 -6.20
CA LEU A 211 -18.35 -3.18 -4.96
C LEU A 211 -18.92 -2.42 -3.76
N GLY A 212 -19.25 -1.14 -3.90
CA GLY A 212 -19.61 -0.25 -2.80
C GLY A 212 -20.77 -0.74 -1.95
N ALA A 213 -21.74 -1.43 -2.55
CA ALA A 213 -22.88 -2.00 -1.80
C ALA A 213 -22.40 -3.01 -0.75
N MET A 214 -21.47 -3.91 -1.12
CA MET A 214 -20.93 -4.91 -0.21
C MET A 214 -19.90 -4.35 0.76
N THR A 215 -18.99 -3.48 0.30
CA THR A 215 -17.99 -2.89 1.20
C THR A 215 -18.66 -2.06 2.29
N ARG A 216 -19.72 -1.29 1.96
CA ARG A 216 -20.55 -0.58 2.95
C ARG A 216 -21.23 -1.52 3.94
N LEU A 217 -21.77 -2.67 3.51
CA LEU A 217 -22.38 -3.64 4.43
C LEU A 217 -21.35 -4.22 5.42
N ARG A 218 -20.15 -4.55 4.95
CA ARG A 218 -19.09 -5.12 5.81
C ARG A 218 -18.54 -4.15 6.84
N ARG A 219 -18.61 -2.85 6.58
CA ARG A 219 -18.21 -1.80 7.54
C ARG A 219 -19.18 -1.69 8.73
N LYS A 220 -20.40 -2.21 8.61
CA LYS A 220 -21.39 -2.15 9.70
C LYS A 220 -20.98 -3.08 10.85
N ARG A 221 -21.10 -2.59 12.09
CA ARG A 221 -20.79 -3.36 13.32
C ARG A 221 -21.70 -4.57 13.57
N LYS A 222 -22.89 -4.59 12.96
CA LYS A 222 -23.81 -5.72 12.99
C LYS A 222 -23.65 -6.49 11.69
N LEU A 223 -23.52 -7.81 11.79
CA LEU A 223 -23.57 -8.67 10.61
C LEU A 223 -24.84 -8.34 9.82
N PRO A 224 -24.74 -8.08 8.51
CA PRO A 224 -25.92 -7.81 7.69
C PRO A 224 -26.86 -9.02 7.72
N ALA A 225 -28.15 -8.77 7.58
CA ALA A 225 -29.09 -9.87 7.34
C ALA A 225 -28.69 -10.58 6.05
N SER A 226 -28.87 -11.90 5.97
CA SER A 226 -28.55 -12.67 4.75
C SER A 226 -29.25 -12.10 3.51
N THR A 227 -30.46 -11.57 3.67
CA THR A 227 -31.21 -10.91 2.60
C THR A 227 -30.57 -9.62 2.09
N ASP A 228 -29.93 -8.83 2.96
CA ASP A 228 -29.23 -7.61 2.54
C ASP A 228 -27.94 -7.95 1.80
N TRP A 229 -27.28 -9.03 2.23
CA TRP A 229 -26.07 -9.54 1.59
C TRP A 229 -26.32 -10.03 0.16
N GLU A 230 -27.35 -10.86 -0.04
CA GLU A 230 -27.71 -11.36 -1.38
C GLU A 230 -28.10 -10.20 -2.31
N ARG A 231 -28.86 -9.21 -1.82
CA ARG A 231 -29.19 -8.00 -2.60
C ARG A 231 -27.96 -7.21 -3.03
N ALA A 232 -27.01 -7.02 -2.12
CA ALA A 232 -25.77 -6.30 -2.44
C ALA A 232 -24.89 -7.08 -3.42
N LYS A 233 -24.91 -8.42 -3.35
CA LYS A 233 -24.22 -9.29 -4.30
C LYS A 233 -24.83 -9.22 -5.70
N GLU A 234 -26.14 -9.10 -5.80
CA GLU A 234 -26.85 -8.94 -7.09
C GLU A 234 -26.62 -7.58 -7.77
N SER A 235 -26.16 -6.58 -7.01
CA SER A 235 -25.87 -5.22 -7.47
C SER A 235 -24.38 -4.97 -7.72
N ILE A 236 -23.58 -6.02 -7.83
CA ILE A 236 -22.14 -5.92 -8.13
C ILE A 236 -21.86 -6.40 -9.55
N GLY A 237 -20.92 -5.71 -10.18
CA GLY A 237 -20.42 -6.03 -11.50
C GLY A 237 -20.33 -4.75 -12.31
N TRP A 238 -19.11 -4.38 -12.71
CA TRP A 238 -18.89 -3.27 -13.62
C TRP A 238 -19.61 -3.47 -14.96
N GLU A 239 -19.91 -4.71 -15.35
CA GLU A 239 -20.73 -5.01 -16.51
C GLU A 239 -22.14 -4.43 -16.42
N TRP A 240 -22.63 -4.04 -15.24
CA TRP A 240 -23.92 -3.36 -15.05
C TRP A 240 -23.83 -1.84 -15.17
N VAL A 241 -22.63 -1.29 -15.37
CA VAL A 241 -22.38 0.13 -15.54
C VAL A 241 -22.24 0.44 -17.04
N ASP A 242 -23.15 1.24 -17.59
CA ASP A 242 -23.00 1.81 -18.93
C ASP A 242 -22.36 3.21 -18.78
N TRP A 243 -21.08 3.32 -19.15
CA TRP A 243 -20.33 4.58 -19.15
C TRP A 243 -20.15 5.10 -20.59
N ASP A 244 -20.63 6.31 -20.86
CA ASP A 244 -20.49 7.02 -22.13
C ASP A 244 -19.56 8.22 -21.92
N GLY A 245 -18.25 7.95 -22.00
CA GLY A 245 -17.20 8.91 -21.69
C GLY A 245 -17.13 10.10 -22.66
N ASP A 246 -17.53 9.90 -23.92
CA ASP A 246 -17.58 10.95 -24.93
C ASP A 246 -18.65 11.99 -24.62
N ARG A 247 -19.75 11.55 -23.99
CA ARG A 247 -20.87 12.42 -23.61
C ARG A 247 -20.91 12.78 -22.14
N GLY A 248 -19.94 12.30 -21.34
CA GLY A 248 -19.84 12.60 -19.91
C GLY A 248 -21.09 12.16 -19.14
N ARG A 249 -21.59 10.95 -19.38
CA ARG A 249 -22.81 10.44 -18.72
C ARG A 249 -22.74 8.96 -18.42
N LEU A 250 -23.48 8.54 -17.40
CA LEU A 250 -23.49 7.18 -16.89
C LEU A 250 -24.93 6.71 -16.62
N ARG A 251 -25.18 5.41 -16.81
CA ARG A 251 -26.42 4.75 -16.41
C ARG A 251 -26.12 3.40 -15.80
N PHE A 252 -26.94 2.97 -14.85
CA PHE A 252 -26.94 1.58 -14.40
C PHE A 252 -27.96 0.71 -15.13
N LYS A 253 -27.59 -0.55 -15.37
CA LYS A 253 -28.47 -1.60 -15.89
C LYS A 253 -29.19 -2.36 -14.78
N ARG A 254 -28.83 -2.10 -13.51
CA ARG A 254 -29.46 -2.65 -12.31
C ARG A 254 -29.50 -1.60 -11.20
N PRO A 255 -30.54 -1.57 -10.37
CA PRO A 255 -30.57 -0.69 -9.21
C PRO A 255 -29.63 -1.21 -8.10
N GLY A 256 -29.27 -0.33 -7.17
CA GLY A 256 -28.52 -0.68 -5.96
C GLY A 256 -27.00 -0.69 -6.13
N ILE A 257 -26.49 -0.40 -7.33
CA ILE A 257 -25.04 -0.27 -7.57
C ILE A 257 -24.52 0.94 -6.81
N ARG A 258 -23.38 0.78 -6.12
CA ARG A 258 -22.70 1.86 -5.42
C ARG A 258 -21.22 1.82 -5.76
N PHE A 259 -20.65 2.98 -6.08
CA PHE A 259 -19.22 3.06 -6.33
C PHE A 259 -18.40 3.00 -5.02
N ASP A 260 -17.26 2.33 -5.10
CA ASP A 260 -16.19 2.33 -4.12
C ASP A 260 -14.86 2.48 -4.86
N PHE A 261 -14.22 3.64 -4.67
CA PHE A 261 -12.92 3.95 -5.25
C PHE A 261 -11.76 3.68 -4.28
N GLY A 262 -11.97 2.91 -3.21
CA GLY A 262 -11.00 2.68 -2.15
C GLY A 262 -9.68 2.04 -2.61
N ALA A 263 -9.72 1.29 -3.71
CA ALA A 263 -8.60 0.59 -4.35
C ALA A 263 -7.91 1.38 -5.49
N ILE A 264 -8.26 2.65 -5.69
CA ILE A 264 -7.65 3.51 -6.73
C ILE A 264 -7.54 4.98 -6.31
N GLY A 265 -8.43 5.45 -5.44
CA GLY A 265 -8.60 6.86 -5.13
C GLY A 265 -7.41 7.47 -4.37
N LYS A 266 -6.71 6.71 -3.54
CA LYS A 266 -5.54 7.25 -2.82
C LYS A 266 -4.34 7.40 -3.75
N GLY A 267 -4.10 6.40 -4.60
CA GLY A 267 -3.15 6.52 -5.70
C GLY A 267 -3.46 7.70 -6.60
N TRP A 268 -4.74 7.87 -6.96
CA TRP A 268 -5.21 9.01 -7.76
C TRP A 268 -4.88 10.36 -7.12
N VAL A 269 -5.22 10.55 -5.85
CA VAL A 269 -4.94 11.81 -5.14
C VAL A 269 -3.43 12.04 -5.00
N ALA A 270 -2.65 10.98 -4.76
CA ALA A 270 -1.19 11.09 -4.69
C ALA A 270 -0.60 11.60 -6.02
N ASP A 271 -1.07 11.08 -7.16
CA ASP A 271 -0.66 11.57 -8.48
C ASP A 271 -1.10 13.01 -8.73
N ARG A 272 -2.31 13.40 -8.34
CA ARG A 272 -2.77 14.80 -8.52
C ARG A 272 -1.97 15.80 -7.67
N ILE A 273 -1.58 15.42 -6.45
CA ILE A 273 -0.68 16.24 -5.63
C ILE A 273 0.70 16.31 -6.26
N PHE A 274 1.21 15.20 -6.80
CA PHE A 274 2.47 15.20 -7.53
C PHE A 274 2.43 16.13 -8.75
N ASP A 275 1.35 16.10 -9.53
CA ASP A 275 1.14 17.00 -10.68
C ASP A 275 1.11 18.47 -10.23
N LEU A 276 0.43 18.77 -9.11
CA LEU A 276 0.39 20.10 -8.50
C LEU A 276 1.78 20.61 -8.13
N LEU A 277 2.63 19.76 -7.54
CA LEU A 277 3.98 20.13 -7.12
C LEU A 277 4.92 20.26 -8.33
N THR A 278 4.83 19.34 -9.29
CA THR A 278 5.62 19.38 -10.53
C THR A 278 5.29 20.64 -11.34
N GLY A 279 4.01 21.04 -11.41
CA GLY A 279 3.60 22.31 -12.03
C GLY A 279 4.11 23.57 -11.33
N LYS A 280 4.76 23.43 -10.17
CA LYS A 280 5.46 24.48 -9.44
C LYS A 280 6.96 24.26 -9.42
N ASP A 281 7.52 23.39 -10.26
CA ASP A 281 8.95 23.03 -10.27
C ASP A 281 9.43 22.39 -8.94
N LEU A 282 8.54 21.66 -8.24
CA LEU A 282 8.86 20.87 -7.05
C LEU A 282 8.81 19.37 -7.36
N ASP A 283 9.54 18.95 -8.39
CA ASP A 283 9.53 17.58 -8.91
C ASP A 283 10.39 16.60 -8.09
N ARG A 284 11.30 17.11 -7.24
CA ARG A 284 12.00 16.33 -6.20
C ARG A 284 11.10 16.15 -4.98
N CYS A 285 10.04 15.38 -5.13
CA CYS A 285 9.07 15.14 -4.07
C CYS A 285 8.66 13.67 -3.93
N LEU A 286 8.13 13.34 -2.75
CA LEU A 286 7.51 12.07 -2.43
C LEU A 286 6.18 12.34 -1.75
N ILE A 287 5.10 11.84 -2.34
CA ILE A 287 3.75 11.91 -1.79
C ILE A 287 3.43 10.50 -1.30
N ASN A 288 3.09 10.36 -0.03
CA ASN A 288 2.68 9.09 0.57
C ASN A 288 1.28 9.25 1.16
N PHE A 289 0.32 8.54 0.58
CA PHE A 289 -1.05 8.49 1.06
C PHE A 289 -1.40 7.07 1.54
N ALA A 290 -1.23 6.85 2.85
CA ALA A 290 -1.52 5.56 3.50
C ALA A 290 -0.75 4.36 2.89
N GLY A 291 0.46 4.56 2.38
CA GLY A 291 1.25 3.52 1.70
C GLY A 291 1.09 3.52 0.18
N ASN A 292 0.18 4.31 -0.39
CA ASN A 292 0.12 4.60 -1.83
C ASN A 292 1.00 5.81 -2.11
N MET A 293 2.14 5.59 -2.77
CA MET A 293 3.14 6.63 -2.93
C MET A 293 3.37 6.98 -4.39
N ARG A 294 3.49 8.28 -4.66
CA ARG A 294 4.02 8.83 -5.90
C ARG A 294 5.39 9.44 -5.61
N ILE A 295 6.40 8.98 -6.34
CA ILE A 295 7.81 9.32 -6.12
C ILE A 295 8.34 10.06 -7.35
N GLY A 296 8.87 11.25 -7.12
CA GLY A 296 9.46 12.12 -8.12
C GLY A 296 10.96 11.91 -8.34
N ASN A 297 11.62 12.98 -8.77
CA ASN A 297 13.07 13.03 -8.91
C ASN A 297 13.75 12.80 -7.56
N PRO A 298 14.96 12.21 -7.53
CA PRO A 298 15.66 11.95 -6.29
C PRO A 298 16.06 13.26 -5.58
N PRO A 299 16.23 13.25 -4.24
CA PRO A 299 16.87 14.35 -3.52
C PRO A 299 18.25 14.67 -4.11
N SER A 300 18.73 15.92 -4.01
CA SER A 300 19.96 16.36 -4.71
C SER A 300 21.22 15.58 -4.34
N ASN A 301 21.25 14.93 -3.19
CA ASN A 301 22.38 14.16 -2.67
C ASN A 301 22.13 12.64 -2.63
N ALA A 302 21.12 12.14 -3.36
CA ALA A 302 20.77 10.72 -3.40
C ALA A 302 20.46 10.25 -4.82
N THR A 303 20.52 8.94 -5.06
CA THR A 303 20.13 8.32 -6.33
C THR A 303 18.63 7.98 -6.39
N GLY A 304 17.94 8.07 -5.25
CA GLY A 304 16.53 7.74 -5.09
C GLY A 304 16.04 8.07 -3.68
N TRP A 305 14.73 8.07 -3.52
CA TRP A 305 14.06 8.13 -2.23
C TRP A 305 14.14 6.77 -1.53
N PRO A 306 14.59 6.70 -0.27
CA PRO A 306 14.63 5.45 0.46
C PRO A 306 13.21 5.05 0.88
N VAL A 307 12.74 3.90 0.39
CA VAL A 307 11.43 3.32 0.72
C VAL A 307 11.63 1.93 1.31
N SER A 308 11.17 1.75 2.55
CA SER A 308 11.20 0.47 3.24
C SER A 308 9.87 -0.27 3.04
N ILE A 309 9.97 -1.56 2.71
CA ILE A 309 8.85 -2.49 2.71
C ILE A 309 9.03 -3.39 3.93
N ASP A 310 8.03 -3.38 4.80
CA ASP A 310 8.04 -4.18 6.02
C ASP A 310 7.55 -5.60 5.74
N ALA A 311 8.14 -6.56 6.45
CA ALA A 311 7.64 -7.92 6.50
C ALA A 311 6.24 -7.93 7.12
N CYS A 312 5.33 -8.69 6.51
CA CYS A 312 4.03 -8.95 7.12
C CYS A 312 4.23 -10.02 8.22
N SER A 313 4.08 -9.66 9.50
CA SER A 313 4.11 -10.65 10.60
C SER A 313 2.70 -11.16 10.93
N ARG A 314 2.62 -12.35 11.53
CA ARG A 314 1.35 -12.93 12.02
C ARG A 314 0.87 -12.31 13.33
N GLY A 315 1.77 -11.70 14.10
CA GLY A 315 1.42 -10.95 15.30
C GLY A 315 0.59 -9.73 14.92
N GLY A 316 -0.43 -9.40 15.71
CA GLY A 316 -1.27 -8.22 15.46
C GLY A 316 -0.46 -6.91 15.50
N ALA A 317 -1.16 -5.78 15.54
CA ALA A 317 -0.59 -4.42 15.51
C ALA A 317 0.43 -4.07 16.63
N THR A 318 0.84 -5.02 17.46
CA THR A 318 1.71 -4.87 18.64
C THR A 318 3.16 -5.30 18.41
N GLU A 319 3.51 -5.92 17.28
CA GLU A 319 4.90 -6.23 16.94
C GLU A 319 5.54 -5.09 16.16
N GLU A 320 6.81 -4.75 16.47
CA GLU A 320 7.56 -3.76 15.71
C GLU A 320 7.71 -4.22 14.24
N PRO A 321 7.56 -3.31 13.26
CA PRO A 321 7.77 -3.65 11.87
C PRO A 321 9.21 -4.14 11.65
N VAL A 322 9.36 -5.29 11.01
CA VAL A 322 10.65 -5.79 10.57
C VAL A 322 10.84 -5.37 9.12
N GLU A 323 11.85 -4.55 8.84
CA GLU A 323 12.19 -4.18 7.45
C GLU A 323 12.58 -5.44 6.67
N LEU A 324 11.84 -5.73 5.60
CA LEU A 324 12.13 -6.86 4.71
C LEU A 324 13.14 -6.44 3.64
N VAL A 325 12.87 -5.29 3.01
CA VAL A 325 13.71 -4.73 1.95
C VAL A 325 13.62 -3.21 1.97
N ARG A 326 14.72 -2.57 1.61
CA ARG A 326 14.81 -1.12 1.40
C ARG A 326 15.18 -0.85 -0.05
N LEU A 327 14.34 -0.09 -0.73
CA LEU A 327 14.50 0.28 -2.13
C LEU A 327 14.93 1.75 -2.22
N SER A 328 15.74 2.05 -3.24
CA SER A 328 16.05 3.43 -3.64
C SER A 328 15.25 3.72 -4.91
N LEU A 329 14.17 4.50 -4.78
CA LEU A 329 13.18 4.67 -5.84
C LEU A 329 13.16 6.09 -6.39
N SER A 330 12.89 6.24 -7.68
CA SER A 330 12.66 7.54 -8.31
C SER A 330 11.68 7.39 -9.47
N GLN A 331 10.93 8.45 -9.75
CA GLN A 331 10.04 8.59 -10.90
C GLN A 331 8.99 7.47 -11.07
N CYS A 332 8.54 6.83 -9.99
CA CYS A 332 7.58 5.73 -10.02
C CYS A 332 6.40 5.93 -9.05
N GLY A 333 5.41 5.06 -9.11
CA GLY A 333 4.43 4.82 -8.06
C GLY A 333 4.73 3.51 -7.34
N ILE A 334 4.38 3.44 -6.05
CA ILE A 334 4.45 2.20 -5.27
C ILE A 334 3.24 2.11 -4.34
N SER A 335 2.60 0.96 -4.28
CA SER A 335 1.49 0.70 -3.35
C SER A 335 1.59 -0.70 -2.79
N THR A 336 1.21 -0.84 -1.52
CA THR A 336 1.08 -2.14 -0.85
C THR A 336 -0.38 -2.38 -0.47
N SER A 337 -1.02 -3.33 -1.14
CA SER A 337 -2.33 -3.87 -0.74
C SER A 337 -2.15 -5.07 0.17
N GLY A 338 -2.85 -5.09 1.29
CA GLY A 338 -2.84 -6.24 2.18
C GLY A 338 -3.79 -6.11 3.36
N ASP A 339 -4.18 -7.24 3.94
CA ASP A 339 -5.18 -7.31 5.01
C ASP A 339 -4.59 -7.16 6.42
N ARG A 340 -3.26 -6.94 6.52
CA ARG A 340 -2.53 -6.78 7.79
C ARG A 340 -3.21 -5.79 8.74
N TRP A 341 -3.69 -4.68 8.19
CA TRP A 341 -4.19 -3.54 8.98
C TRP A 341 -5.71 -3.50 9.11
N GLN A 342 -6.45 -4.21 8.25
CA GLN A 342 -7.91 -4.19 8.22
C GLN A 342 -8.44 -5.59 7.89
N ARG A 343 -8.76 -6.35 8.93
CA ARG A 343 -9.61 -7.54 8.84
C ARG A 343 -10.97 -7.25 9.45
N LEU A 344 -12.02 -7.72 8.79
CA LEU A 344 -13.40 -7.55 9.22
C LEU A 344 -13.98 -8.91 9.61
N PRO A 345 -15.01 -8.98 10.48
CA PRO A 345 -15.71 -10.23 10.76
C PRO A 345 -16.11 -10.95 9.46
N ASP A 346 -15.86 -12.26 9.37
CA ASP A 346 -16.27 -13.05 8.21
C ASP A 346 -17.80 -13.09 8.13
N ALA A 347 -18.36 -12.60 7.01
CA ALA A 347 -19.80 -12.56 6.77
C ALA A 347 -20.43 -13.96 6.67
N ARG A 348 -19.62 -15.01 6.42
CA ARG A 348 -20.04 -16.41 6.44
C ARG A 348 -20.04 -17.01 7.85
N SER A 349 -19.37 -16.38 8.80
CA SER A 349 -19.20 -16.92 10.14
C SER A 349 -20.29 -16.46 11.08
N GLN A 350 -20.84 -17.42 11.83
CA GLN A 350 -21.65 -17.11 13.01
C GLN A 350 -20.78 -16.65 14.20
N SER A 351 -19.46 -16.83 14.12
CA SER A 351 -18.51 -16.38 15.12
C SER A 351 -17.91 -15.02 14.76
N ARG A 352 -17.98 -14.07 15.70
CA ARG A 352 -17.28 -12.77 15.58
C ARG A 352 -15.74 -12.90 15.60
N SER A 353 -15.20 -14.07 15.94
CA SER A 353 -13.75 -14.30 16.01
C SER A 353 -13.11 -14.62 14.66
N GLU A 354 -13.91 -15.08 13.68
CA GLU A 354 -13.42 -15.33 12.33
C GLU A 354 -13.39 -14.01 11.58
N THR A 355 -12.22 -13.68 11.04
CA THR A 355 -12.00 -12.42 10.32
C THR A 355 -11.50 -12.72 8.91
N SER A 356 -12.00 -11.95 7.94
CA SER A 356 -11.66 -12.03 6.52
C SER A 356 -11.05 -10.71 6.06
N SER A 357 -10.24 -10.74 5.00
CA SER A 357 -9.63 -9.54 4.42
C SER A 357 -10.68 -8.48 4.07
N HIS A 358 -10.37 -7.20 4.26
CA HIS A 358 -11.23 -6.11 3.79
C HIS A 358 -11.31 -6.04 2.25
N ILE A 359 -10.31 -6.60 1.55
CA ILE A 359 -10.32 -6.78 0.09
C ILE A 359 -11.31 -7.89 -0.26
N LEU A 360 -12.24 -7.61 -1.17
CA LEU A 360 -13.26 -8.54 -1.64
C LEU A 360 -12.89 -9.12 -3.00
N ASP A 361 -13.19 -10.38 -3.23
CA ASP A 361 -13.31 -10.91 -4.60
C ASP A 361 -14.71 -10.55 -5.14
N PRO A 362 -14.81 -9.72 -6.19
CA PRO A 362 -16.10 -9.36 -6.80
C PRO A 362 -16.97 -10.54 -7.21
N ARG A 363 -16.38 -11.65 -7.65
CA ARG A 363 -17.11 -12.84 -8.12
C ARG A 363 -17.80 -13.58 -6.99
N LEU A 364 -17.15 -13.62 -5.83
CA LEU A 364 -17.63 -14.35 -4.67
C LEU A 364 -18.44 -13.45 -3.73
N GLY A 365 -18.14 -12.15 -3.74
CA GLY A 365 -18.58 -11.19 -2.74
C GLY A 365 -17.90 -11.38 -1.39
N LEU A 366 -16.84 -12.18 -1.31
CA LEU A 366 -16.23 -12.61 -0.05
C LEU A 366 -14.85 -12.01 0.11
N GLY A 367 -14.44 -11.80 1.37
CA GLY A 367 -13.09 -11.38 1.68
C GLY A 367 -12.08 -12.47 1.34
N LEU A 368 -10.87 -12.09 0.92
CA LEU A 368 -9.81 -13.05 0.61
C LEU A 368 -9.47 -13.91 1.84
N ASP A 369 -9.26 -15.22 1.62
CA ASP A 369 -9.09 -16.23 2.68
C ASP A 369 -7.71 -16.23 3.36
N ALA A 370 -6.68 -15.63 2.75
CA ALA A 370 -5.30 -15.68 3.25
C ALA A 370 -4.70 -14.29 3.43
N PRO A 371 -3.92 -14.05 4.51
CA PRO A 371 -3.20 -12.82 4.66
C PRO A 371 -2.10 -12.71 3.59
N GLN A 372 -2.21 -11.67 2.80
CA GLN A 372 -1.33 -11.36 1.69
C GLN A 372 -0.93 -9.89 1.80
N SER A 373 0.33 -9.60 1.50
CA SER A 373 0.83 -8.25 1.28
C SER A 373 1.42 -8.20 -0.11
N ILE A 374 0.80 -7.44 -0.99
CA ILE A 374 1.16 -7.30 -2.39
C ILE A 374 1.67 -5.89 -2.59
N THR A 375 2.98 -5.74 -2.80
CA THR A 375 3.57 -4.46 -3.17
C THR A 375 3.78 -4.42 -4.68
N ILE A 376 3.25 -3.40 -5.35
CA ILE A 376 3.45 -3.16 -6.79
C ILE A 376 4.18 -1.84 -6.96
N LEU A 377 5.19 -1.82 -7.83
CA LEU A 377 5.77 -0.63 -8.41
C LEU A 377 5.24 -0.48 -9.84
N ALA A 378 4.84 0.74 -10.19
CA ALA A 378 4.26 1.08 -11.49
C ALA A 378 4.75 2.49 -11.93
N PRO A 379 4.45 2.96 -13.15
CA PRO A 379 4.79 4.31 -13.57
C PRO A 379 4.20 5.43 -12.68
N ASP A 380 3.00 5.20 -12.12
CA ASP A 380 2.25 6.15 -11.30
C ASP A 380 1.55 5.46 -10.11
N ALA A 381 1.10 6.25 -9.13
CA ALA A 381 0.54 5.73 -7.89
C ALA A 381 -0.87 5.16 -8.08
N THR A 382 -1.66 5.72 -9.00
CA THR A 382 -3.00 5.22 -9.38
C THR A 382 -2.92 3.78 -9.85
N SER A 383 -2.00 3.53 -10.78
CA SER A 383 -1.73 2.22 -11.34
C SER A 383 -1.24 1.23 -10.28
N ALA A 384 -0.33 1.66 -9.40
CA ALA A 384 0.18 0.81 -8.33
C ALA A 384 -0.94 0.40 -7.34
N ASP A 385 -1.81 1.34 -6.95
CA ASP A 385 -2.95 1.11 -6.03
C ASP A 385 -3.91 0.06 -6.62
N ALA A 386 -4.38 0.29 -7.85
CA ALA A 386 -5.29 -0.62 -8.53
C ALA A 386 -4.67 -1.99 -8.81
N ALA A 387 -3.42 -2.03 -9.31
CA ALA A 387 -2.71 -3.27 -9.61
C ALA A 387 -2.47 -4.13 -8.36
N SER A 388 -2.14 -3.51 -7.23
CA SER A 388 -1.88 -4.24 -5.99
C SER A 388 -3.13 -4.95 -5.48
N THR A 389 -4.30 -4.29 -5.55
CA THR A 389 -5.59 -4.90 -5.21
C THR A 389 -5.97 -5.99 -6.21
N ALA A 390 -5.91 -5.71 -7.51
CA ALA A 390 -6.22 -6.67 -8.57
C ALA A 390 -5.38 -7.95 -8.46
N THR A 391 -4.09 -7.79 -8.19
CA THR A 391 -3.15 -8.92 -8.04
C THR A 391 -3.50 -9.77 -6.83
N GLY A 392 -3.87 -9.18 -5.69
CA GLY A 392 -4.32 -9.94 -4.52
C GLY A 392 -5.56 -10.80 -4.83
N VAL A 393 -6.54 -10.24 -5.54
CA VAL A 393 -7.74 -10.98 -5.97
C VAL A 393 -7.39 -12.07 -6.99
N GLN A 394 -6.51 -11.82 -7.96
CA GLN A 394 -6.10 -12.82 -8.95
C GLN A 394 -5.33 -13.99 -8.34
N ILE A 395 -4.44 -13.73 -7.39
CA ILE A 395 -3.75 -14.78 -6.63
C ILE A 395 -4.78 -15.60 -5.83
N HIS A 396 -5.76 -14.96 -5.20
CA HIS A 396 -6.84 -15.67 -4.52
C HIS A 396 -7.65 -16.57 -5.48
N ARG A 397 -7.88 -16.12 -6.71
CA ARG A 397 -8.53 -16.90 -7.78
C ARG A 397 -7.66 -18.02 -8.36
N ASN A 398 -6.41 -18.18 -7.92
CA ASN A 398 -5.40 -19.06 -8.52
C ASN A 398 -5.17 -18.79 -10.02
N ALA A 399 -5.22 -17.52 -10.45
CA ALA A 399 -4.94 -17.13 -11.82
C ALA A 399 -3.43 -17.12 -12.09
N SER A 400 -2.86 -18.30 -12.41
CA SER A 400 -1.41 -18.54 -12.57
C SER A 400 -0.73 -17.57 -13.55
N HIS A 401 -1.41 -17.21 -14.64
CA HIS A 401 -0.85 -16.37 -15.70
C HIS A 401 -1.06 -14.86 -15.50
N TRP A 402 -1.64 -14.41 -14.37
CA TRP A 402 -1.93 -12.99 -14.15
C TRP A 402 -0.67 -12.12 -14.20
N LEU A 403 0.39 -12.53 -13.47
CA LEU A 403 1.63 -11.75 -13.37
C LEU A 403 2.38 -11.70 -14.71
N GLU A 404 2.38 -12.81 -15.46
CA GLU A 404 2.93 -12.87 -16.81
C GLU A 404 2.21 -11.89 -17.73
N ARG A 405 0.88 -11.94 -17.79
CA ARG A 405 0.08 -11.01 -18.61
C ARG A 405 0.27 -9.56 -18.19
N LEU A 406 0.32 -9.28 -16.89
CA LEU A 406 0.56 -7.93 -16.38
C LEU A 406 1.93 -7.42 -16.83
N SER A 407 2.97 -8.26 -16.78
CA SER A 407 4.32 -7.96 -17.26
C SER A 407 4.34 -7.68 -18.78
N GLU A 408 3.67 -8.53 -19.56
CA GLU A 408 3.60 -8.38 -21.03
C GLU A 408 2.85 -7.12 -21.46
N SER A 409 1.72 -6.83 -20.80
CA SER A 409 0.92 -5.63 -21.11
C SER A 409 1.52 -4.34 -20.57
N SER A 410 2.34 -4.44 -19.52
CA SER A 410 2.84 -3.32 -18.74
C SER A 410 4.28 -3.58 -18.27
N PRO A 411 5.28 -3.51 -19.17
CA PRO A 411 6.65 -3.92 -18.91
C PRO A 411 7.37 -3.09 -17.83
N ASP A 412 6.85 -1.91 -17.48
CA ASP A 412 7.39 -1.06 -16.42
C ASP A 412 6.95 -1.48 -15.01
N TYR A 413 6.10 -2.50 -14.89
CA TYR A 413 5.60 -2.95 -13.60
C TYR A 413 6.62 -3.89 -12.95
N ARG A 414 6.82 -3.70 -11.66
CA ARG A 414 7.57 -4.61 -10.79
C ARG A 414 6.71 -4.92 -9.58
N TRP A 415 6.95 -6.06 -8.95
CA TRP A 415 6.17 -6.46 -7.78
C TRP A 415 7.05 -7.15 -6.76
N ILE A 416 6.62 -7.05 -5.50
CA ILE A 416 7.09 -7.83 -4.38
C ILE A 416 5.84 -8.37 -3.71
N ILE A 417 5.64 -9.67 -3.85
CA ILE A 417 4.53 -10.38 -3.25
C ILE A 417 5.01 -10.97 -1.92
N GLN A 418 4.16 -10.97 -0.90
CA GLN A 418 4.36 -11.69 0.35
C GLN A 418 3.06 -12.43 0.66
N ILE A 419 3.04 -13.74 0.42
CA ILE A 419 1.89 -14.60 0.77
C ILE A 419 2.22 -15.34 2.07
N LEU A 420 1.48 -15.07 3.15
CA LEU A 420 1.67 -15.75 4.42
C LEU A 420 0.81 -17.03 4.47
N ARG A 421 1.32 -18.13 3.90
CA ARG A 421 0.78 -19.49 4.12
C ARG A 421 1.69 -20.23 5.08
N ALA A 422 1.14 -20.88 6.12
CA ALA A 422 1.88 -21.81 7.00
C ALA A 422 3.36 -21.45 7.32
N ASN A 423 3.64 -20.19 7.72
CA ASN A 423 5.00 -19.68 8.04
C ASN A 423 5.99 -19.49 6.87
N GLU A 424 5.51 -19.44 5.63
CA GLU A 424 6.34 -19.17 4.44
C GLU A 424 6.08 -17.76 3.91
N ILE A 425 7.13 -17.10 3.41
CA ILE A 425 7.06 -15.84 2.65
C ILE A 425 7.55 -16.17 1.24
N HIS A 426 6.69 -15.99 0.25
CA HIS A 426 7.06 -16.12 -1.16
C HIS A 426 7.37 -14.74 -1.73
N LEU A 427 8.64 -14.45 -1.99
CA LEU A 427 9.05 -13.24 -2.70
C LEU A 427 9.14 -13.57 -4.19
N MET A 428 8.31 -12.91 -4.98
CA MET A 428 8.38 -12.94 -6.43
C MET A 428 8.71 -11.54 -6.90
N GLN A 429 9.80 -11.42 -7.65
CA GLN A 429 10.23 -10.19 -8.32
C GLN A 429 10.25 -10.46 -9.83
N ASN A 430 9.80 -9.49 -10.62
CA ASN A 430 9.95 -9.55 -12.07
C ASN A 430 11.46 -9.44 -12.42
N SER A 431 12.00 -10.40 -13.16
CA SER A 431 13.45 -10.61 -13.44
C SER A 431 14.08 -9.58 -14.39
N GLY A 432 13.50 -8.38 -14.50
CA GLY A 432 13.88 -7.37 -15.47
C GLY A 432 15.08 -6.49 -15.11
N GLU A 433 15.56 -6.50 -13.85
CA GLU A 433 16.84 -5.96 -13.35
C GLU A 433 16.96 -6.12 -11.83
#